data_AF-A0A2E2ETE9-F1
#
_entry.id   AF-A0A2E2ETE9-F1
#
_cell.length_a   1.000
_cell.length_b   1.000
_cell.length_c   1.000
_cell.angle_alpha   90.00
_cell.angle_beta   90.00
_cell.angle_gamma   90.00
#
_symmetry.space_group_name_H-M   'P 1'
#
loop_
_entity.id
_entity.type
_entity.pdbx_description
1 polymer ?
#
loop_
_entity_poly.entity_id
_entity_poly.type
_entity_poly.pdbx_seq_one_letter_code
_entity_poly.pdbx_strand_id
1 'polypeptide(L)' 'MSLAGIGNAATGTLLADTITKLLTSEKNKPATKGDLISIIEKLNARYHPIKNLPANHLGDYPYYDMQEGIVIYIRVNNY' A
#
# COMPACT_ATOMS: atom_id res chain seq x y z
N MET A 1 44.02 -8.03 -10.40
CA MET A 1 42.73 -8.09 -9.68
C MET A 1 42.51 -9.53 -9.23
N SER A 2 42.35 -9.81 -7.93
CA SER A 2 42.25 -11.19 -7.41
C SER A 2 40.80 -11.57 -7.09
N LEU A 3 40.45 -12.84 -7.31
CA LEU A 3 39.17 -13.43 -6.90
C LEU A 3 38.90 -13.24 -5.40
N ALA A 4 39.93 -13.30 -4.56
CA ALA A 4 39.83 -13.05 -3.11
C ALA A 4 39.45 -11.60 -2.78
N GLY A 5 39.97 -10.61 -3.53
CA GLY A 5 39.58 -9.20 -3.37
C GLY A 5 38.13 -8.94 -3.79
N ILE A 6 37.67 -9.60 -4.86
CA ILE A 6 36.28 -9.51 -5.34
C ILE A 6 35.33 -10.20 -4.35
N GLY A 7 35.70 -11.38 -3.83
CA GLY A 7 34.89 -12.14 -2.87
C GLY A 7 34.73 -11.45 -1.52
N ASN A 8 35.80 -10.85 -1.00
CA ASN A 8 35.75 -10.10 0.27
C ASN A 8 34.91 -8.81 0.14
N ALA A 9 35.03 -8.11 -0.99
CA ALA A 9 34.22 -6.92 -1.25
C ALA A 9 32.72 -7.25 -1.45
N ALA A 10 32.41 -8.33 -2.18
CA ALA A 10 31.03 -8.79 -2.36
C ALA A 10 30.38 -9.23 -1.04
N THR A 11 31.14 -9.94 -0.19
CA THR A 11 30.67 -10.36 1.14
C THR A 11 30.46 -9.14 2.06
N GLY A 12 31.41 -8.22 2.08
CA GLY A 12 31.33 -7.01 2.91
C GLY A 12 30.16 -6.10 2.51
N THR A 13 29.92 -5.91 1.21
CA THR A 13 28.80 -5.11 0.69
C THR A 13 27.44 -5.74 1.01
N LEU A 14 27.29 -7.06 0.84
CA LEU A 14 26.05 -7.77 1.20
C LEU A 14 25.72 -7.66 2.70
N LEU A 15 26.74 -7.77 3.56
CA LEU A 15 26.57 -7.61 5.01
C LEU A 15 26.17 -6.18 5.38
N ALA A 16 26.85 -5.17 4.83
CA ALA A 16 26.55 -3.77 5.07
C ALA A 16 25.12 -3.39 4.59
N ASP A 17 24.71 -3.86 3.42
CA ASP A 17 23.37 -3.61 2.87
C ASP A 17 22.27 -4.26 3.70
N THR A 18 22.51 -5.48 4.22
CA THR A 18 21.55 -6.18 5.07
C THR A 18 21.34 -5.45 6.39
N ILE A 19 22.43 -5.05 7.05
CA ILE A 19 22.37 -4.27 8.30
C ILE A 19 21.66 -2.94 8.06
N THR A 20 21.99 -2.25 6.96
CA THR A 20 21.35 -0.99 6.59
C THR A 20 19.84 -1.16 6.40
N LYS A 21 19.40 -2.21 5.68
CA LYS A 21 17.97 -2.49 5.48
C LYS A 21 17.21 -2.81 6.77
N LEU A 22 17.84 -3.52 7.71
CA LEU A 22 17.25 -3.86 9.01
C LEU A 22 17.12 -2.65 9.94
N LEU A 23 18.10 -1.75 9.91
CA LEU A 23 18.12 -0.54 10.75
C LEU A 23 17.36 0.64 10.14
N THR A 24 17.05 0.59 8.84
CA THR A 24 16.25 1.62 8.18
C THR A 24 14.81 1.57 8.68
N SER A 25 14.34 2.68 9.27
CA SER A 25 12.95 2.85 9.68
C SER A 25 11.99 2.63 8.51
N GLU A 26 10.83 2.00 8.75
CA GLU A 26 9.83 1.69 7.71
C GLU A 26 9.50 2.89 6.81
N LYS A 27 9.33 4.09 7.37
CA LYS A 27 9.03 5.32 6.59
C LYS A 27 10.16 5.76 5.64
N ASN A 28 11.38 5.30 5.89
CA ASN A 28 12.58 5.62 5.09
C ASN A 28 12.94 4.47 4.15
N LYS A 29 12.23 3.33 4.21
CA LYS A 29 12.42 2.24 3.25
C LYS A 29 11.83 2.67 1.90
N PRO A 30 12.53 2.41 0.78
CA PRO A 30 11.97 2.68 -0.54
C PRO A 30 10.74 1.80 -0.77
N ALA A 31 9.67 2.39 -1.32
CA ALA A 31 8.49 1.63 -1.71
C ALA A 31 8.85 0.63 -2.82
N THR A 32 8.40 -0.62 -2.66
CA THR A 32 8.54 -1.63 -3.70
C THR A 32 7.47 -1.46 -4.77
N LYS A 33 7.66 -2.08 -5.94
CA LYS A 33 6.62 -2.14 -6.97
C LYS A 33 5.33 -2.78 -6.44
N GLY A 34 5.43 -3.77 -5.55
CA GLY A 34 4.28 -4.40 -4.91
C GLY A 34 3.49 -3.43 -4.03
N ASP A 35 4.19 -2.58 -3.26
CA ASP A 35 3.55 -1.55 -2.45
C ASP A 35 2.78 -0.56 -3.33
N LEU A 36 3.39 -0.12 -4.44
CA LEU A 36 2.74 0.79 -5.39
C LEU A 36 1.50 0.17 -6.04
N ILE A 37 1.58 -1.09 -6.46
CA ILE A 37 0.42 -1.82 -7.02
C ILE A 37 -0.71 -1.88 -6.00
N SER A 38 -0.39 -2.23 -4.74
CA SER A 38 -1.40 -2.32 -3.68
C SER A 38 -2.08 -0.98 -3.38
N ILE A 39 -1.34 0.13 -3.50
CA ILE A 39 -1.88 1.48 -3.35
C ILE A 39 -2.80 1.80 -4.53
N ILE A 40 -2.35 1.55 -5.76
CA ILE A 40 -3.13 1.79 -6.97
C ILE A 40 -4.44 0.99 -6.95
N GLU A 41 -4.41 -0.28 -6.56
CA GLU A 41 -5.61 -1.11 -6.44
C GLU A 41 -6.60 -0.54 -5.41
N LYS A 42 -6.12 -0.05 -4.27
CA LYS A 42 -6.97 0.58 -3.24
C LYS A 42 -7.53 1.93 -3.67
N LEU A 43 -6.78 2.71 -4.45
CA LEU A 43 -7.19 4.03 -4.94
C LEU A 43 -8.10 3.95 -6.18
N ASN A 44 -7.98 2.89 -6.98
CA ASN A 44 -8.81 2.67 -8.17
C ASN A 44 -10.22 2.14 -7.86
N ALA A 45 -10.54 1.92 -6.58
CA ALA A 45 -11.90 1.55 -6.20
C ALA A 45 -12.86 2.70 -6.55
N ARG A 46 -13.93 2.42 -7.32
CA ARG A 46 -14.91 3.47 -7.66
C ARG A 46 -15.64 3.99 -6.42
N TYR A 47 -15.95 3.12 -5.47
CA TYR A 47 -16.78 3.45 -4.31
C TYR A 47 -15.96 3.44 -3.03
N HIS A 48 -15.85 4.60 -2.38
CA HIS A 48 -15.12 4.75 -1.12
C HIS A 48 -16.07 4.96 0.06
N PRO A 49 -15.99 4.17 1.14
CA PRO A 49 -16.92 4.27 2.26
C PRO A 49 -16.76 5.60 3.02
N ILE A 50 -17.87 6.26 3.32
CA ILE A 50 -17.91 7.50 4.10
C ILE A 50 -18.22 7.14 5.55
N LYS A 51 -17.22 7.24 6.44
CA LYS A 51 -17.31 6.75 7.83
C LYS A 51 -17.98 7.72 8.81
N ASN A 52 -18.18 8.97 8.40
CA ASN A 52 -18.77 10.02 9.24
C ASN A 52 -20.23 10.33 8.88
N LEU A 53 -20.88 9.49 8.07
CA LEU A 53 -22.30 9.59 7.74
C LEU A 53 -23.05 8.32 8.18
N PRO A 54 -24.26 8.45 8.73
CA PRO A 54 -25.07 7.29 9.12
C PRO A 54 -25.65 6.59 7.90
N ALA A 55 -26.11 5.35 8.10
CA ALA A 55 -26.92 4.63 7.12
C ALA A 55 -28.25 5.35 6.87
N ASN A 56 -28.84 5.14 5.68
CA ASN A 56 -30.15 5.68 5.36
C ASN A 56 -31.29 4.90 6.07
N HIS A 57 -32.53 5.33 5.87
CA HIS A 57 -33.73 4.68 6.44
C HIS A 57 -33.97 3.24 5.94
N LEU A 58 -33.28 2.81 4.88
CA LEU A 58 -33.32 1.46 4.32
C LEU A 58 -32.14 0.59 4.78
N GLY A 59 -31.25 1.11 5.63
CA GLY A 59 -30.07 0.40 6.13
C GLY A 59 -28.89 0.36 5.16
N ASP A 60 -28.93 1.14 4.07
CA ASP A 60 -27.82 1.23 3.12
C ASP A 60 -26.74 2.18 3.66
N TYR A 61 -25.47 1.94 3.33
CA TYR A 61 -24.34 2.72 3.82
C TYR A 61 -23.84 3.74 2.78
N PRO A 62 -23.33 4.91 3.21
CA PRO A 62 -22.88 5.95 2.32
C PRO A 62 -21.48 5.65 1.74
N TYR A 63 -21.35 5.82 0.42
CA TYR A 63 -20.11 5.74 -0.34
C TYR A 63 -19.95 7.00 -1.20
N TYR A 64 -18.71 7.44 -1.40
CA TYR A 64 -18.35 8.43 -2.40
C TYR A 64 -18.02 7.74 -3.72
N ASP A 65 -18.74 8.09 -4.78
CA ASP A 65 -18.45 7.63 -6.14
C ASP A 65 -17.35 8.51 -6.75
N MET A 66 -16.15 7.95 -6.93
CA MET A 66 -14.99 8.64 -7.48
C MET A 66 -15.13 8.98 -8.97
N GLN A 67 -16.04 8.32 -9.71
CA GLN A 67 -16.27 8.58 -11.12
C GLN A 67 -17.26 9.73 -11.32
N GLU A 68 -18.35 9.72 -10.56
CA GLU A 68 -19.45 10.70 -10.68
C GLU A 68 -19.29 11.89 -9.72
N GLY A 69 -18.42 11.79 -8.71
CA GLY A 69 -18.14 12.84 -7.73
C GLY A 69 -19.27 13.08 -6.72
N ILE A 70 -20.16 12.11 -6.53
CA ILE A 70 -21.38 12.21 -5.71
C ILE A 70 -21.39 11.21 -4.55
N VAL A 71 -22.20 11.50 -3.55
CA VAL A 71 -22.50 10.56 -2.47
C VAL A 71 -23.67 9.66 -2.90
N ILE A 72 -23.46 8.34 -2.82
CA ILE A 72 -24.48 7.33 -3.07
C ILE A 72 -24.63 6.42 -1.86
N TYR A 73 -25.76 5.73 -1.76
CA TYR A 73 -26.04 4.76 -0.71
C TYR A 73 -26.10 3.36 -1.32
N ILE A 74 -25.26 2.45 -0.82
CA ILE A 74 -25.12 1.09 -1.36
C ILE A 74 -25.46 0.08 -0.27
N ARG A 75 -26.25 -0.94 -0.64
CA ARG A 75 -26.51 -2.10 0.21
C ARG A 75 -25.33 -3.07 0.13
N VAL A 76 -24.67 -3.30 1.26
CA VAL A 76 -23.63 -4.34 1.36
C VAL A 76 -24.33 -5.68 1.59
N ASN A 77 -24.49 -6.48 0.54
CA ASN A 77 -24.92 -7.87 0.67
C ASN A 77 -23.71 -8.69 1.16
N ASN A 78 -23.70 -9.07 2.43
CA ASN A 78 -22.78 -10.08 2.94
C ASN A 78 -23.36 -11.45 2.58
N TYR A 79 -22.75 -12.14 1.60
CA TYR A 79 -23.02 -13.55 1.32
C TYR A 79 -22.23 -14.42 2.30
#